data_AF-A0A0W0Y3K7-F1
#
_entry.id   AF-A0A0W0Y3K7-F1
#
_cell.length_a   1.000
_cell.length_b   1.000
_cell.length_c   1.000
_cell.angle_alpha   90.00
_cell.angle_beta   90.00
_cell.angle_gamma   90.00
#
_symmetry.space_group_name_H-M   'P 1'
#
loop_
_entity.id
_entity.type
_entity.pdbx_description
1 polymer ?
#
loop_
_entity_poly.entity_id
_entity_poly.type
_entity_poly.pdbx_seq_one_letter_code
_entity_poly.pdbx_strand_id
1 'polypeptide(L)'
;MSGLFGPYYSSSSTHRGAQKASAVATVVENGLNAISGGTLNAIPSKVVQIGSSGYTVFCTSTHTSEKIINGLEAGITLTQLALIIALYIMGEECANDEHALCKAYFILEAVYSGLLALALGIGEMSKDPAAPPAPSV
;
A
#
# COMPACT_ATOMS: atom_id res chain seq x y z
N MET A 1 -1.20 38.94 -12.11
CA MET A 1 -1.38 38.24 -10.81
C MET A 1 -1.29 36.76 -11.12
N SER A 2 -0.09 36.19 -11.03
CA SER A 2 0.23 34.87 -11.57
C SER A 2 1.11 34.17 -10.53
N GLY A 3 0.50 33.47 -9.58
CA GLY A 3 1.26 32.88 -8.48
C GLY A 3 0.41 32.35 -7.34
N LEU A 4 -0.38 31.30 -7.57
CA LEU A 4 -0.92 30.52 -6.45
C LEU A 4 -1.20 29.03 -6.75
N PHE A 5 -1.12 28.60 -8.00
CA PHE A 5 -1.19 27.19 -8.38
C PHE A 5 0.16 26.78 -8.98
N GLY A 6 1.07 26.35 -8.10
CA GLY A 6 2.35 25.76 -8.49
C GLY A 6 2.16 24.49 -9.34
N PRO A 7 3.24 23.98 -9.97
CA PRO A 7 3.14 22.91 -10.96
C PRO A 7 2.44 21.71 -10.32
N TYR A 8 1.40 21.26 -11.02
CA TYR A 8 0.52 20.15 -10.68
C TYR A 8 1.26 19.03 -9.93
N TYR A 9 0.74 18.64 -8.77
CA TYR A 9 1.06 17.36 -8.16
C TYR A 9 0.93 16.30 -9.27
N SER A 10 2.03 15.63 -9.57
CA SER A 10 2.08 14.63 -10.62
C SER A 10 2.45 13.31 -10.00
N SER A 11 1.71 12.27 -10.37
CA SER A 11 1.93 10.92 -9.88
C SER A 11 2.70 10.10 -10.90
N SER A 12 3.83 9.57 -10.44
CA SER A 12 4.74 8.78 -11.26
C SER A 12 4.10 7.43 -11.65
N SER A 13 4.47 6.93 -12.84
CA SER A 13 4.05 5.60 -13.30
C SER A 13 4.48 4.48 -12.33
N THR A 14 5.60 4.68 -11.63
CA THR A 14 6.13 3.74 -10.63
C THR A 14 5.27 3.70 -9.37
N HIS A 15 4.84 4.86 -8.85
CA HIS A 15 3.92 4.93 -7.71
C HIS A 15 2.59 4.24 -8.03
N ARG A 16 1.99 4.53 -9.19
CA ARG A 16 0.72 3.89 -9.62
C ARG A 16 0.86 2.39 -9.82
N GLY A 17 1.98 1.93 -10.36
CA GLY A 17 2.27 0.49 -10.50
C GLY A 17 2.31 -0.22 -9.15
N ALA A 18 3.02 0.36 -8.18
CA ALA A 18 3.10 -0.18 -6.84
C ALA A 18 1.75 -0.18 -6.11
N GLN A 19 1.00 0.92 -6.21
CA GLN A 19 -0.34 1.05 -5.63
C GLN A 19 -1.31 -0.01 -6.19
N LYS A 20 -1.27 -0.26 -7.50
CA LYS A 20 -2.07 -1.33 -8.13
C LYS A 20 -1.65 -2.72 -7.68
N ALA A 21 -0.34 -2.98 -7.59
CA ALA A 21 0.16 -4.27 -7.10
C ALA A 21 -0.27 -4.53 -5.65
N SER A 22 -0.16 -3.52 -4.79
CA SER A 22 -0.61 -3.58 -3.40
C SER A 22 -2.13 -3.76 -3.29
N ALA A 23 -2.92 -3.09 -4.14
CA ALA A 23 -4.37 -3.27 -4.21
C ALA A 23 -4.78 -4.70 -4.57
N VAL A 24 -4.15 -5.27 -5.61
CA VAL A 24 -4.40 -6.65 -6.02
C VAL A 24 -4.02 -7.60 -4.89
N ALA A 25 -2.88 -7.37 -4.23
CA ALA A 25 -2.46 -8.17 -3.08
C ALA A 25 -3.49 -8.13 -1.94
N THR A 26 -4.09 -6.97 -1.64
CA THR A 26 -5.16 -6.85 -0.62
C THR A 26 -6.44 -7.58 -1.05
N VAL A 27 -6.84 -7.52 -2.31
CA VAL A 27 -8.03 -8.24 -2.80
C VAL A 27 -7.82 -9.76 -2.71
N VAL A 28 -6.63 -10.23 -3.10
CA VAL A 28 -6.26 -11.64 -2.99
C VAL A 28 -6.23 -12.07 -1.53
N GLU A 29 -5.65 -11.27 -0.65
CA GLU A 29 -5.63 -11.50 0.81
C GLU A 29 -7.03 -11.64 1.38
N ASN A 30 -7.93 -10.69 1.09
CA ASN A 30 -9.30 -10.71 1.58
C ASN A 30 -10.07 -11.94 1.07
N GLY A 31 -9.86 -12.31 -0.20
CA GLY A 31 -10.44 -13.52 -0.77
C GLY A 31 -9.91 -14.79 -0.11
N LEU A 32 -8.60 -14.84 0.16
CA LEU A 32 -7.96 -15.99 0.77
C LEU A 32 -8.38 -16.13 2.25
N ASN A 33 -8.37 -15.04 3.01
CA ASN A 33 -8.84 -15.00 4.39
C ASN A 33 -10.32 -15.42 4.51
N ALA A 34 -11.17 -15.02 3.56
CA ALA A 34 -12.58 -15.43 3.54
C ALA A 34 -12.77 -16.95 3.32
N ILE A 35 -11.86 -17.61 2.57
CA ILE A 35 -11.96 -19.04 2.26
C ILE A 35 -11.34 -19.92 3.35
N SER A 36 -10.24 -19.44 3.94
CA SER A 36 -9.34 -20.29 4.74
C SER A 36 -9.19 -19.86 6.19
N GLY A 37 -9.74 -18.71 6.60
CA GLY A 37 -9.86 -18.27 8.00
C GLY A 37 -8.55 -17.98 8.74
N GLY A 38 -7.40 -18.31 8.16
CA GLY A 38 -6.09 -18.22 8.81
C GLY A 38 -5.34 -16.93 8.48
N THR A 39 -4.98 -16.16 9.50
CA THR A 39 -4.21 -14.91 9.41
C THR A 39 -2.82 -15.09 8.77
N LEU A 40 -2.28 -16.30 8.77
CA LEU A 40 -1.02 -16.63 8.10
C LEU A 40 -1.09 -16.50 6.57
N ASN A 41 -2.29 -16.60 5.99
CA ASN A 41 -2.49 -16.46 4.56
C ASN A 41 -2.32 -15.01 4.06
N ALA A 42 -2.23 -14.05 4.98
CA ALA A 42 -1.87 -12.67 4.68
C ALA A 42 -0.35 -12.44 4.54
N ILE A 43 0.51 -13.39 4.93
CA ILE A 43 1.97 -13.19 4.84
C ILE A 43 2.44 -12.91 3.40
N PRO A 44 2.03 -13.67 2.36
CA PRO A 44 2.47 -13.44 1.00
C PRO A 44 2.05 -12.07 0.47
N SER A 45 0.82 -11.61 0.79
CA SER A 45 0.35 -10.29 0.37
C SER A 45 1.13 -9.18 1.07
N LYS A 46 1.42 -9.29 2.37
CA LYS A 46 2.26 -8.31 3.08
C LYS A 46 3.66 -8.22 2.49
N VAL A 47 4.28 -9.35 2.09
CA VAL A 47 5.60 -9.34 1.43
C VAL A 47 5.54 -8.60 0.09
N VAL A 48 4.50 -8.83 -0.72
CA VAL A 48 4.31 -8.10 -1.97
C VAL A 48 4.11 -6.61 -1.72
N GLN A 49 3.30 -6.23 -0.73
CA GLN A 49 3.05 -4.84 -0.36
C GLN A 49 4.31 -4.12 0.16
N ILE A 50 5.13 -4.80 0.97
CA ILE A 50 6.43 -4.26 1.43
C ILE A 50 7.38 -4.12 0.25
N GLY A 51 7.42 -5.10 -0.66
CA GLY A 51 8.29 -5.07 -1.84
C GLY A 51 7.91 -3.96 -2.81
N SER A 52 6.63 -3.82 -3.14
CA SER A 52 6.12 -2.79 -4.04
C SER A 52 6.30 -1.39 -3.45
N SER A 53 5.83 -1.15 -2.23
CA SER A 53 5.93 0.15 -1.57
C SER A 53 7.39 0.48 -1.21
N GLY A 54 8.18 -0.50 -0.76
CA GLY A 54 9.61 -0.33 -0.48
C GLY A 54 10.42 0.05 -1.74
N TYR A 55 10.19 -0.63 -2.87
CA TYR A 55 10.89 -0.30 -4.12
C TYR A 55 10.67 1.16 -4.54
N THR A 56 9.47 1.69 -4.37
CA THR A 56 9.17 3.07 -4.74
C THR A 56 9.85 4.12 -3.86
N VAL A 57 10.23 3.80 -2.62
CA VAL A 57 10.95 4.71 -1.72
C VAL A 57 12.38 4.95 -2.25
N PHE A 58 13.03 3.88 -2.73
CA PHE A 58 14.39 3.92 -3.25
C PHE A 58 14.47 4.31 -4.73
N CYS A 59 13.37 4.20 -5.48
CA CYS A 59 13.34 4.64 -6.86
C CYS A 59 13.55 6.17 -6.96
N THR A 60 14.39 6.63 -7.89
CA THR A 60 14.64 8.06 -8.14
C THR A 60 13.57 8.72 -8.99
N SER A 61 12.74 7.94 -9.69
CA SER A 61 11.62 8.43 -10.52
C SER A 61 10.33 8.74 -9.77
N THR A 62 10.30 8.57 -8.43
CA THR A 62 9.12 8.85 -7.59
C THR A 62 9.26 10.18 -6.86
N HIS A 63 8.15 10.94 -6.77
CA HIS A 63 8.14 12.23 -6.09
C HIS A 63 8.29 12.07 -4.58
N THR A 64 8.85 13.09 -3.90
CA THR A 64 9.05 13.05 -2.43
C THR A 64 7.75 12.80 -1.66
N SER A 65 6.62 13.33 -2.12
CA SER A 65 5.30 13.07 -1.54
C SER A 65 4.89 11.60 -1.66
N GLU A 66 5.18 10.96 -2.81
CA GLU A 66 4.89 9.54 -3.05
C GLU A 66 5.76 8.63 -2.20
N LYS A 67 7.02 9.02 -1.97
CA LYS A 67 7.94 8.29 -1.07
C LYS A 67 7.46 8.31 0.37
N ILE A 68 6.87 9.41 0.84
CA ILE A 68 6.33 9.51 2.20
C ILE A 68 5.12 8.57 2.34
N ILE A 69 4.20 8.58 1.38
CA ILE A 69 3.00 7.72 1.40
C ILE A 69 3.41 6.25 1.34
N ASN A 70 4.27 5.89 0.39
CA ASN A 70 4.70 4.51 0.23
C ASN A 70 5.62 4.05 1.38
N GLY A 71 6.38 4.95 2.00
CA GLY A 71 7.14 4.68 3.21
C GLY A 71 6.23 4.42 4.42
N LEU A 72 5.15 5.20 4.57
CA LEU A 72 4.14 4.98 5.60
C LEU A 72 3.42 3.65 5.40
N GLU A 73 3.00 3.35 4.16
CA GLU A 73 2.41 2.06 3.79
C GLU A 73 3.34 0.88 4.08
N ALA A 74 4.63 1.00 3.73
CA ALA A 74 5.63 -0.01 4.04
C ALA A 74 5.82 -0.19 5.56
N GLY A 75 5.78 0.90 6.34
CA GLY A 75 5.86 0.83 7.80
C GLY A 75 4.65 0.14 8.43
N ILE A 76 3.43 0.45 7.96
CA ILE A 76 2.20 -0.17 8.46
C ILE A 76 2.20 -1.66 8.11
N THR A 77 2.54 -2.03 6.88
CA THR A 77 2.59 -3.44 6.44
C THR A 77 3.68 -4.24 7.12
N LEU A 78 4.84 -3.63 7.41
CA LEU A 78 5.87 -4.24 8.27
C LEU A 78 5.34 -4.51 9.67
N THR A 79 4.59 -3.57 10.25
CA THR A 79 4.00 -3.75 11.58
C THR A 79 2.93 -4.84 11.58
N GLN A 80 2.09 -4.91 10.54
CA GLN A 80 1.14 -6.00 10.33
C GLN A 80 1.84 -7.36 10.24
N LEU A 81 2.92 -7.44 9.44
CA LEU A 81 3.71 -8.67 9.31
C LEU A 81 4.34 -9.09 10.65
N ALA A 82 4.91 -8.14 11.40
CA ALA A 82 5.45 -8.42 12.73
C ALA A 82 4.38 -8.93 13.69
N LEU A 83 3.15 -8.39 13.63
CA LEU A 83 2.02 -8.87 14.43
C LEU A 83 1.61 -10.30 14.03
N ILE A 84 1.53 -10.60 12.74
CA ILE A 84 1.22 -11.96 12.25
C ILE A 84 2.27 -12.96 12.73
N ILE A 85 3.55 -12.60 12.66
CA ILE A 85 4.65 -13.44 13.16
C ILE A 85 4.52 -13.64 14.69
N ALA A 86 4.20 -12.58 15.44
CA ALA A 86 4.02 -12.69 16.89
C ALA A 86 2.84 -13.61 17.25
N LEU A 87 1.70 -13.50 16.55
CA LEU A 87 0.55 -14.39 16.71
C LEU A 87 0.90 -15.85 16.39
N TYR A 88 1.69 -16.08 15.33
CA TYR A 88 2.18 -17.40 14.98
C TYR A 88 3.02 -18.04 16.09
N ILE A 89 3.93 -17.27 16.69
CA ILE A 89 4.78 -17.75 17.80
C ILE A 89 3.94 -18.07 19.04
N MET A 90 2.89 -17.28 19.30
CA MET A 90 1.97 -17.52 20.41
C MET A 90 0.96 -18.65 20.15
N GLY A 91 0.88 -19.15 18.91
CA GLY A 91 -0.09 -20.19 18.52
C GLY A 91 -1.54 -19.71 18.58
N GLU A 92 -1.77 -18.40 18.59
CA GLU A 92 -3.09 -17.79 18.61
C GLU A 92 -3.58 -17.58 17.18
N GLU A 93 -4.74 -18.16 16.86
CA GLU A 93 -5.47 -17.87 15.64
C GLU A 93 -6.50 -16.79 15.94
N CYS A 94 -6.55 -15.79 15.08
CA CYS A 94 -7.49 -14.67 15.12
C CYS A 94 -8.90 -15.10 14.68
N ALA A 95 -9.45 -16.14 15.32
CA ALA A 95 -10.78 -16.65 15.05
C ALA A 95 -11.88 -15.83 15.77
N ASN A 96 -11.55 -15.21 16.90
CA ASN A 96 -12.43 -14.35 17.69
C ASN A 96 -11.71 -13.05 18.13
N ASP A 97 -12.46 -11.94 18.18
CA ASP A 97 -11.97 -10.59 18.56
C ASP A 97 -11.58 -10.44 20.05
N GLU A 98 -11.41 -11.53 20.80
CA GLU A 98 -11.17 -11.50 22.24
C GLU A 98 -9.75 -11.03 22.59
N HIS A 99 -8.79 -11.17 21.67
CA HIS A 99 -7.39 -10.83 21.89
C HIS A 99 -7.05 -9.41 21.37
N ALA A 100 -6.40 -8.62 22.22
CA ALA A 100 -6.01 -7.24 21.90
C ALA A 100 -5.12 -7.13 20.65
N LEU A 101 -4.30 -8.16 20.38
CA LEU A 101 -3.47 -8.23 19.17
C LEU A 101 -4.31 -8.36 17.89
N CYS A 102 -5.40 -9.12 17.96
CA CYS A 102 -6.30 -9.32 16.82
C CYS A 102 -7.02 -8.03 16.44
N LYS A 103 -7.51 -7.31 17.45
CA LYS A 103 -8.12 -5.99 17.29
C LYS A 103 -7.14 -4.96 16.72
N ALA A 104 -5.89 -4.99 17.18
CA ALA A 104 -4.84 -4.11 16.64
C ALA A 104 -4.53 -4.43 15.18
N TYR A 105 -4.43 -5.71 14.80
CA TYR A 105 -4.25 -6.15 13.42
C TYR A 105 -5.38 -5.63 12.53
N PHE A 106 -6.64 -5.81 12.95
CA PHE A 106 -7.82 -5.34 12.21
C PHE A 106 -7.81 -3.83 11.98
N ILE A 107 -7.47 -3.03 13.00
CA ILE A 107 -7.37 -1.57 12.88
C ILE A 107 -6.28 -1.19 11.88
N LEU A 108 -5.10 -1.82 11.95
CA LEU A 108 -4.01 -1.55 11.02
C LEU A 108 -4.41 -1.90 9.58
N GLU A 109 -5.15 -2.99 9.37
CA GLU A 109 -5.62 -3.41 8.04
C GLU A 109 -6.64 -2.41 7.46
N ALA A 110 -7.56 -1.92 8.29
CA ALA A 110 -8.52 -0.87 7.92
C ALA A 110 -7.82 0.44 7.55
N VAL A 111 -6.83 0.85 8.35
CA VAL A 111 -6.03 2.07 8.08
C VAL A 111 -5.23 1.91 6.78
N TYR A 112 -4.59 0.76 6.57
CA TYR A 112 -3.84 0.48 5.34
C TYR A 112 -4.75 0.52 4.11
N SER A 113 -5.90 -0.15 4.16
CA SER A 113 -6.87 -0.16 3.06
C SER A 113 -7.40 1.23 2.74
N GLY A 114 -7.66 2.05 3.77
CA GLY A 114 -8.08 3.44 3.61
C GLY A 114 -7.01 4.31 2.96
N LEU A 115 -5.75 4.17 3.41
CA LEU A 115 -4.60 4.85 2.81
C LEU A 115 -4.43 4.48 1.34
N LEU A 116 -4.53 3.19 1.03
CA LEU A 116 -4.37 2.67 -0.32
C LEU A 116 -5.50 3.16 -1.24
N ALA A 117 -6.75 3.18 -0.76
CA ALA A 117 -7.87 3.73 -1.51
C ALA A 117 -7.68 5.23 -1.80
N LEU A 118 -7.17 5.99 -0.83
CA LEU A 118 -6.82 7.39 -1.00
C LEU A 118 -5.69 7.54 -2.02
N ALA A 119 -4.59 6.82 -1.86
CA ALA A 119 -3.42 6.91 -2.73
C ALA A 119 -3.75 6.55 -4.19
N LEU A 120 -4.55 5.52 -4.42
CA LEU A 120 -5.10 5.21 -5.75
C LEU A 120 -5.99 6.33 -6.28
N GLY A 121 -6.91 6.83 -5.46
CA GLY A 121 -7.84 7.89 -5.87
C GLY A 121 -7.11 9.16 -6.28
N ILE A 122 -6.15 9.62 -5.47
CA ILE A 122 -5.39 10.84 -5.76
C ILE A 122 -4.39 10.60 -6.91
N GLY A 123 -3.72 9.44 -6.94
CA GLY A 123 -2.73 9.10 -7.97
C GLY A 123 -3.33 8.93 -9.37
N GLU A 124 -4.60 8.50 -9.46
CA GLU A 124 -5.29 8.41 -10.74
C GLU A 124 -5.73 9.78 -11.26
N MET A 125 -6.19 10.68 -10.37
CA MET A 125 -6.61 12.05 -10.69
C MET A 125 -5.41 12.98 -10.99
N SER A 126 -4.26 12.72 -10.38
CA SER A 126 -3.06 13.56 -10.46
C SER A 126 -2.03 12.98 -11.42
N LYS A 127 -2.43 12.68 -12.66
CA LYS A 127 -1.53 12.07 -13.67
C LYS A 127 -0.53 13.10 -14.21
N ASP A 128 0.74 12.70 -14.33
CA ASP A 128 1.73 13.46 -15.10
C ASP A 128 1.18 13.75 -16.52
N PRO A 129 1.25 15.00 -17.02
CA PRO A 129 0.95 15.28 -18.41
C PRO A 129 1.94 14.50 -19.28
N ALA A 130 1.41 13.72 -20.24
CA ALA A 130 2.24 13.00 -21.19
C ALA A 130 3.16 14.00 -21.90
N ALA A 131 4.46 13.69 -21.96
CA ALA A 131 5.40 14.46 -22.75
C ALA A 131 4.84 14.59 -24.19
N PRO A 132 4.84 15.80 -24.78
CA PRO A 132 4.34 15.97 -26.14
C PRO A 132 5.10 15.02 -27.07
N PRO A 133 4.41 14.37 -28.02
CA PRO A 133 5.06 13.46 -28.96
C PRO A 133 6.19 14.22 -29.68
N ALA A 134 7.37 13.62 -29.74
CA ALA A 134 8.49 14.17 -30.47
C ALA A 134 8.04 14.48 -31.92
N PRO A 135 8.42 15.64 -32.49
CA PRO A 135 8.07 15.96 -33.86
C PRO A 135 8.61 14.85 -34.77
N SER A 136 7.71 14.23 -35.54
CA SER A 136 8.08 13.33 -36.62
C SER A 136 8.91 14.12 -37.63
N VAL A 137 10.18 13.74 -37.76
CA VAL A 137 11.08 14.23 -38.83
C VAL A 137 10.69 13.58 -40.14
#